data_AF-A0A8J3AA55-F1
#
_entry.id   AF-A0A8J3AA55-F1
#
_cell.length_a   1.000
_cell.length_b   1.000
_cell.length_c   1.000
_cell.angle_alpha   90.00
_cell.angle_beta   90.00
_cell.angle_gamma   90.00
#
_symmetry.space_group_name_H-M   'P 1'
#
loop_
_entity.id
_entity.type
_entity.pdbx_description
1 polymer ?
#
loop_
_entity_poly.entity_id
_entity_poly.type
_entity_poly.pdbx_seq_one_letter_code
_entity_poly.pdbx_strand_id
1 'polypeptide(L)'
;MDGLARFLPRGGQLPPEQSDARHRLMTVALALHLPVLLVVGALRGQSLLHLGVELLWLPAALVIVTRTGLRRQVREVVVALALLGCSAVLIHLMDGATEAHFHFFVVLPLLVLYERW
;
A
#
# COMPACT_ATOMS: atom_id res chain seq x y z
N MET A 1 -41.32 11.72 0.00
CA MET A 1 -40.30 12.26 0.92
C MET A 1 -38.96 12.31 0.16
N ASP A 2 -38.92 13.04 -0.98
CA ASP A 2 -37.98 12.77 -2.07
C ASP A 2 -37.03 13.96 -2.39
N GLY A 3 -36.92 14.91 -1.46
CA GLY A 3 -36.13 16.14 -1.64
C GLY A 3 -34.69 16.07 -1.14
N LEU A 4 -34.41 15.24 -0.13
CA LEU A 4 -33.11 15.26 0.57
C LEU A 4 -31.99 14.51 -0.19
N ALA A 5 -32.33 13.55 -1.07
CA ALA A 5 -31.34 12.79 -1.84
C ALA A 5 -30.65 13.58 -2.97
N ARG A 6 -31.11 14.80 -3.29
CA ARG A 6 -30.49 15.66 -4.31
C ARG A 6 -29.48 16.66 -3.73
N PHE A 7 -29.42 16.78 -2.40
CA PHE A 7 -28.49 17.65 -1.69
C PHE A 7 -27.26 16.95 -1.13
N LEU A 8 -27.20 15.61 -1.22
CA LEU A 8 -25.93 14.94 -1.01
C LEU A 8 -25.10 15.14 -2.27
N PRO A 9 -23.98 15.91 -2.22
CA PRO A 9 -23.01 15.89 -3.29
C PRO A 9 -22.58 14.43 -3.44
N ARG A 10 -23.05 13.77 -4.50
CA ARG A 10 -22.49 12.49 -4.90
C ARG A 10 -21.03 12.79 -5.14
N GLY A 11 -20.14 12.31 -4.25
CA GLY A 11 -18.69 12.39 -4.40
C GLY A 11 -18.37 12.04 -5.84
N GLY A 12 -18.16 13.08 -6.63
CA GLY A 12 -18.08 12.96 -8.07
C GLY A 12 -16.89 12.08 -8.31
N GLN A 13 -17.08 10.96 -9.00
CA GLN A 13 -15.96 10.12 -9.38
C GLN A 13 -14.97 11.02 -10.12
N LEU A 14 -13.88 11.36 -9.44
CA LEU A 14 -12.83 12.22 -9.99
C LEU A 14 -12.50 11.72 -11.41
N PRO A 15 -12.25 12.64 -12.36
CA PRO A 15 -11.86 12.29 -13.72
C PRO A 15 -10.85 11.13 -13.72
N PRO A 16 -10.99 10.13 -14.59
CA PRO A 16 -10.19 8.90 -14.54
C PRO A 16 -8.68 9.16 -14.42
N GLU A 17 -8.19 10.25 -15.00
CA GLU A 17 -6.81 10.71 -14.91
C GLU A 17 -6.30 10.96 -13.47
N GLN A 18 -7.15 11.49 -12.58
CA GLN A 18 -6.78 11.77 -11.18
C GLN A 18 -6.81 10.51 -10.31
N SER A 19 -7.68 9.55 -10.63
CA SER A 19 -7.69 8.23 -9.99
C SER A 19 -6.43 7.43 -10.32
N ASP A 20 -5.99 7.50 -11.58
CA ASP A 20 -4.84 6.72 -12.05
C ASP A 20 -3.52 7.27 -11.51
N ALA A 21 -3.40 8.59 -11.32
CA ALA A 21 -2.25 9.20 -10.68
C ALA A 21 -2.06 8.71 -9.23
N ARG A 22 -3.13 8.63 -8.43
CA ARG A 22 -3.08 8.15 -7.04
C ARG A 22 -2.73 6.66 -6.98
N HIS A 23 -3.37 5.86 -7.82
CA HIS A 23 -3.08 4.44 -7.89
C HIS A 23 -1.62 4.19 -8.30
N ARG A 24 -1.11 4.95 -9.28
CA ARG A 24 0.30 4.89 -9.68
C ARG A 24 1.23 5.29 -8.54
N LEU A 25 0.92 6.35 -7.80
CA LEU A 25 1.70 6.77 -6.63
C LEU A 25 1.81 5.64 -5.60
N MET A 26 0.69 5.01 -5.24
CA MET A 26 0.69 3.91 -4.27
C MET A 26 1.40 2.67 -4.79
N THR A 27 1.27 2.37 -6.10
CA THR A 27 1.98 1.25 -6.73
C THR A 27 3.49 1.49 -6.73
N VAL A 28 3.94 2.71 -7.01
CA VAL A 28 5.36 3.09 -6.93
C VAL A 28 5.86 3.01 -5.49
N ALA A 29 5.07 3.51 -4.52
CA ALA A 29 5.41 3.39 -3.11
C ALA A 29 5.56 1.91 -2.72
N LEU A 30 4.62 1.05 -3.12
CA LEU A 30 4.69 -0.39 -2.86
C LEU A 30 5.91 -1.03 -3.53
N ALA A 31 6.19 -0.70 -4.78
CA ALA A 31 7.35 -1.20 -5.51
C ALA A 31 8.67 -0.78 -4.85
N LEU A 32 8.74 0.43 -4.27
CA LEU A 32 9.91 0.92 -3.53
C LEU A 32 10.10 0.21 -2.18
N HIS A 33 9.04 -0.30 -1.55
CA HIS A 33 9.19 -1.06 -0.30
C HIS A 33 9.98 -2.35 -0.52
N LEU A 34 9.87 -3.01 -1.68
CA LEU A 34 10.61 -4.24 -1.96
C LEU A 34 12.14 -4.08 -1.85
N PRO A 35 12.80 -3.18 -2.60
CA PRO A 35 14.23 -2.96 -2.45
C PRO A 35 14.58 -2.38 -1.08
N VAL A 36 13.74 -1.53 -0.49
CA VAL A 36 14.00 -0.98 0.85
C VAL A 36 14.05 -2.08 1.90
N LEU A 37 13.07 -2.99 1.93
CA LEU A 37 13.04 -4.11 2.89
C LEU A 37 14.19 -5.09 2.65
N LEU A 38 14.56 -5.34 1.40
CA LEU A 38 15.74 -6.17 1.08
C LEU A 38 17.04 -5.55 1.60
N VAL A 39 17.25 -4.24 1.38
CA VAL A 39 18.43 -3.52 1.87
C VAL A 39 18.45 -3.50 3.39
N VAL A 40 17.34 -3.16 4.04
CA VAL A 40 17.24 -3.12 5.50
C VAL A 40 17.49 -4.51 6.11
N GLY A 41 16.90 -5.56 5.55
CA GLY A 41 17.13 -6.93 5.99
C GLY A 41 18.58 -7.37 5.82
N ALA A 42 19.21 -7.03 4.70
CA ALA A 42 20.62 -7.31 4.46
C ALA A 42 21.54 -6.57 5.46
N LEU A 43 21.25 -5.29 5.75
CA LEU A 43 21.99 -4.51 6.76
C LEU A 43 21.81 -5.05 8.18
N ARG A 44 20.67 -5.69 8.48
CA ARG A 44 20.41 -6.39 9.74
C ARG A 44 21.06 -7.77 9.82
N GLY A 45 21.74 -8.22 8.76
CA GLY A 45 22.42 -9.51 8.72
C GLY A 45 21.48 -10.72 8.55
N GLN A 46 20.23 -10.48 8.12
CA GLN A 46 19.29 -11.56 7.85
C GLN A 46 19.72 -12.38 6.64
N SER A 47 19.48 -13.70 6.68
CA SER A 47 19.80 -14.56 5.55
C SER A 47 18.91 -14.24 4.33
N LEU A 48 19.49 -14.24 3.13
CA LEU A 48 18.75 -13.96 1.89
C LEU A 48 17.57 -14.92 1.67
N LEU A 49 17.69 -16.18 2.13
CA LEU A 49 16.60 -17.15 2.08
C LEU A 49 15.44 -16.76 3.00
N HIS A 50 15.75 -16.32 4.23
CA HIS A 50 14.74 -15.86 5.17
C HIS A 50 13.99 -14.64 4.62
N LEU A 51 14.72 -13.63 4.13
CA LEU A 51 14.13 -12.45 3.49
C LEU A 51 13.32 -12.81 2.24
N GLY A 52 13.82 -13.74 1.42
CA GLY A 52 13.13 -14.18 0.21
C GLY A 52 11.78 -14.85 0.50
N VAL A 53 11.71 -15.67 1.54
CA VAL A 53 10.46 -16.31 2.00
C VAL A 53 9.53 -15.28 2.64
N GLU A 54 10.06 -14.42 3.51
CA GLU A 54 9.28 -13.41 4.22
C GLU A 54 8.67 -12.37 3.27
N LEU A 55 9.40 -11.99 2.21
CA LEU A 55 8.96 -10.98 1.24
C LEU A 55 8.25 -11.58 0.02
N LEU A 56 8.04 -12.90 -0.05
CA LEU A 56 7.47 -13.58 -1.23
C LEU A 56 6.07 -13.07 -1.61
N TRP A 57 5.29 -12.63 -0.61
CA TRP A 57 3.94 -12.10 -0.83
C TRP A 57 3.93 -10.72 -1.51
N LEU A 58 5.01 -9.94 -1.38
CA LEU A 58 5.11 -8.58 -1.89
C LEU A 58 5.11 -8.48 -3.43
N PRO A 59 5.92 -9.27 -4.18
CA PRO A 59 5.84 -9.31 -5.63
C PRO A 59 4.49 -9.86 -6.13
N ALA A 60 3.89 -10.82 -5.41
CA ALA A 60 2.55 -11.31 -5.73
C ALA A 60 1.50 -10.19 -5.62
N ALA A 61 1.56 -9.38 -4.56
CA ALA A 61 0.71 -8.20 -4.39
C ALA A 61 0.92 -7.19 -5.54
N LEU A 62 2.17 -6.91 -5.92
CA LEU A 62 2.48 -5.98 -7.01
C LEU A 62 1.91 -6.45 -8.36
N VAL A 63 1.98 -7.74 -8.66
CA VAL A 63 1.35 -8.33 -9.85
C VAL A 63 -0.16 -8.13 -9.82
N ILE A 64 -0.81 -8.40 -8.68
CA ILE A 64 -2.26 -8.23 -8.54
C ILE A 64 -2.67 -6.76 -8.76
N VAL A 65 -1.92 -5.82 -8.18
CA VAL A 65 -2.20 -4.38 -8.28
C VAL A 65 -2.07 -3.84 -9.71
N THR A 66 -1.14 -4.39 -10.50
CA THR A 66 -0.91 -3.98 -11.90
C THR A 66 -1.86 -4.61 -12.91
N ARG A 67 -2.64 -5.64 -12.54
CA ARG A 67 -3.60 -6.29 -13.46
C ARG A 67 -4.81 -5.40 -13.75
N THR A 68 -5.05 -5.15 -15.03
CA THR A 68 -6.16 -4.33 -15.54
C THR A 68 -7.54 -5.02 -15.53
N GLY A 69 -7.58 -6.36 -15.45
CA GLY A 69 -8.83 -7.14 -15.43
C GLY A 69 -9.52 -7.25 -14.06
N LEU A 70 -8.92 -6.71 -13.00
CA LEU A 70 -9.47 -6.77 -11.64
C LEU A 70 -10.37 -5.59 -11.32
N ARG A 71 -11.40 -5.83 -10.49
CA ARG A 71 -12.23 -4.75 -9.94
C ARG A 71 -11.35 -3.76 -9.20
N ARG A 72 -11.53 -2.47 -9.47
CA ARG A 72 -10.73 -1.38 -8.89
C ARG A 72 -10.68 -1.41 -7.36
N GLN A 73 -11.81 -1.71 -6.72
CA GLN A 73 -11.91 -1.87 -5.26
C GLN A 73 -10.99 -2.98 -4.71
N VAL A 74 -10.84 -4.10 -5.43
CA VAL A 74 -9.94 -5.19 -5.01
C VAL A 74 -8.49 -4.72 -5.07
N ARG A 75 -8.11 -3.99 -6.13
CA ARG A 75 -6.78 -3.40 -6.24
C ARG A 75 -6.52 -2.39 -5.12
N GLU A 76 -7.53 -1.63 -4.73
CA GLU A 76 -7.45 -0.68 -3.61
C GLU A 76 -7.17 -1.39 -2.28
N VAL A 77 -7.94 -2.43 -1.96
CA VAL A 77 -7.73 -3.24 -0.74
C VAL A 77 -6.37 -3.92 -0.75
N VAL A 78 -5.94 -4.49 -1.88
CA VAL A 78 -4.64 -5.18 -1.97
C VAL A 78 -3.48 -4.22 -1.77
N VAL A 79 -3.51 -3.02 -2.36
CA VAL A 79 -2.50 -1.97 -2.10
C VAL A 79 -2.45 -1.64 -0.62
N ALA A 80 -3.61 -1.44 0.02
CA ALA A 80 -3.67 -1.07 1.43
C ALA A 80 -3.07 -2.15 2.33
N LEU A 81 -3.49 -3.40 2.15
CA LEU A 81 -2.95 -4.54 2.88
C LEU A 81 -1.46 -4.71 2.64
N ALA A 82 -1.00 -4.51 1.41
CA ALA A 82 0.41 -4.68 1.08
C ALA A 82 1.30 -3.60 1.72
N LEU A 83 0.86 -2.33 1.74
CA LEU A 83 1.59 -1.25 2.42
C LEU A 83 1.63 -1.46 3.95
N LEU A 84 0.51 -1.89 4.55
CA LEU A 84 0.46 -2.23 5.98
C LEU A 84 1.35 -3.45 6.29
N GLY A 85 1.32 -4.47 5.44
CA GLY A 85 2.20 -5.64 5.55
C GLY A 85 3.68 -5.27 5.48
N CYS A 86 4.06 -4.36 4.59
CA CYS A 86 5.44 -3.86 4.51
C CYS A 86 5.86 -3.16 5.81
N SER A 87 4.92 -2.42 6.44
CA SER A 87 5.16 -1.77 7.73
C SER A 87 5.39 -2.80 8.84
N ALA A 88 4.60 -3.87 8.86
CA ALA A 88 4.77 -4.96 9.82
C ALA A 88 6.11 -5.68 9.66
N VAL A 89 6.50 -5.99 8.41
CA VAL A 89 7.82 -6.60 8.12
C VAL A 89 8.95 -5.66 8.53
N LEU A 90 8.84 -4.36 8.26
CA LEU A 90 9.86 -3.39 8.68
C LEU A 90 10.03 -3.38 10.21
N ILE A 91 8.93 -3.41 10.96
CA ILE A 91 8.97 -3.48 12.43
C ILE A 91 9.60 -4.79 12.90
N HIS A 92 9.30 -5.90 12.24
CA HIS A 92 9.90 -7.20 12.53
C HIS A 92 11.43 -7.17 12.32
N LEU A 93 11.88 -6.65 11.17
CA LEU A 93 13.31 -6.50 10.86
C LEU A 93 14.05 -5.59 11.84
N MET A 94 13.34 -4.62 12.44
CA MET A 94 13.87 -3.69 13.44
C MET A 94 13.71 -4.18 14.88
N ASP A 95 13.47 -5.48 15.10
CA ASP A 95 13.30 -6.09 16.44
C ASP A 95 12.20 -5.43 17.28
N GLY A 96 11.16 -4.88 16.64
CA GLY A 96 10.08 -4.19 17.33
C GLY A 96 10.43 -2.79 17.82
N ALA A 97 11.51 -2.17 17.31
CA ALA A 97 11.90 -0.81 17.70
C ALA A 97 10.74 0.20 17.52
N THR A 98 10.60 1.11 18.48
CA THR A 98 9.57 2.18 18.45
C THR A 98 9.73 3.09 17.23
N GLU A 99 10.97 3.32 16.79
CA GLU A 99 11.29 4.11 15.59
C GLU A 99 10.67 3.52 14.32
N ALA A 100 10.63 2.19 14.20
CA ALA A 100 10.04 1.52 13.05
C ALA A 100 8.51 1.72 12.96
N HIS A 101 7.86 1.93 14.10
CA HIS A 101 6.42 2.20 14.16
C HIS A 101 6.09 3.57 13.56
N PHE A 102 7.05 4.51 13.51
CA PHE A 102 6.84 5.80 12.85
C PHE A 102 6.56 5.68 11.36
N HIS A 103 6.90 4.55 10.74
CA HIS A 103 6.53 4.28 9.35
C HIS A 103 5.00 4.31 9.14
N PHE A 104 4.20 3.95 10.14
CA PHE A 104 2.74 4.07 10.07
C PHE A 104 2.28 5.53 9.93
N PHE A 105 3.03 6.51 10.45
CA PHE A 105 2.71 7.93 10.25
C PHE A 105 2.90 8.37 8.80
N VAL A 106 3.68 7.65 8.00
CA VAL A 106 3.80 7.88 6.56
C VAL A 106 2.74 7.11 5.79
N VAL A 107 2.52 5.84 6.14
CA VAL A 107 1.61 4.95 5.41
C VAL A 107 0.15 5.31 5.61
N LEU A 108 -0.29 5.64 6.83
CA LEU A 108 -1.71 5.92 7.09
C LEU A 108 -2.25 7.14 6.32
N PRO A 109 -1.57 8.31 6.27
CA PRO A 109 -2.02 9.42 5.43
C PRO A 109 -2.05 9.08 3.94
N LEU A 110 -1.10 8.28 3.46
CA LEU A 110 -1.11 7.79 2.07
C LEU A 110 -2.37 6.94 1.80
N LEU A 111 -2.77 6.09 2.74
CA LEU A 111 -4.00 5.31 2.62
C LEU A 111 -5.26 6.19 2.65
N VAL A 112 -5.31 7.18 3.53
CA VAL A 112 -6.44 8.14 3.57
C VAL A 112 -6.55 8.93 2.26
N LEU A 113 -5.42 9.30 1.65
CA LEU A 113 -5.40 9.96 0.34
C LEU A 113 -5.83 9.02 -0.79
N TYR A 114 -5.59 7.73 -0.61
CA TYR A 114 -5.95 6.69 -1.56
C TYR A 114 -7.44 6.34 -1.50
N GLU A 115 -8.06 6.42 -0.31
CA GLU A 115 -9.50 6.28 -0.17
C GLU A 115 -10.26 7.33 -1.00
N ARG A 116 -11.30 6.86 -1.69
CA ARG A 116 -12.16 7.70 -2.51
C ARG A 116 -13.14 8.43 -1.59
N TRP A 117 -12.91 9.70 -1.37
CA TRP A 117 -13.93 10.65 -0.91
C TRP A 117 -14.78 11.12 -2.09
#